data_AF-A0A920B708-F1
#
_entry.id   AF-A0A920B708-F1
#
_cell.length_a   1.000
_cell.length_b   1.000
_cell.length_c   1.000
_cell.angle_alpha   90.00
_cell.angle_beta   90.00
_cell.angle_gamma   90.00
#
_symmetry.space_group_name_H-M   'P 1'
#
loop_
_entity.id
_entity.type
_entity.pdbx_description
1 polymer ?
#
loop_
_entity_poly.entity_id
_entity_poly.type
_entity_poly.pdbx_seq_one_letter_code
_entity_poly.pdbx_strand_id
1 'polypeptide(L)'
;MRKILLDKTIELDPLSETFLLLADRLEHVRKIINPALKQNKNVLSDRYLDSTYAYQGAGRKINKDELDRLIKPLNFPKPDLTIYLDLPVDEGLKRAEGR
;
A
#
# COMPACT_ATOMS: atom_id res chain seq x y z
N MET A 1 -6.09 5.31 -11.71
CA MET A 1 -5.47 4.11 -11.11
C MET A 1 -6.42 3.43 -10.13
N ARG A 2 -6.88 4.12 -9.08
CA ARG A 2 -7.84 3.57 -8.09
C ARG A 2 -9.07 2.86 -8.67
N LYS A 3 -9.72 3.39 -9.72
CA LYS A 3 -10.91 2.75 -10.32
C LYS A 3 -10.62 1.34 -10.83
N ILE A 4 -9.46 1.13 -11.46
CA ILE A 4 -9.04 -0.19 -11.98
C ILE A 4 -8.82 -1.17 -10.83
N LEU A 5 -8.15 -0.73 -9.75
CA LEU A 5 -7.85 -1.57 -8.58
C LEU A 5 -9.09 -1.93 -7.74
N LEU A 6 -10.17 -1.17 -7.87
CA LEU A 6 -11.42 -1.41 -7.12
C LEU A 6 -12.47 -2.15 -7.94
N ASP A 7 -12.25 -2.30 -9.25
CA ASP A 7 -13.19 -2.98 -10.12
C ASP A 7 -13.04 -4.50 -9.96
N LYS A 8 -14.02 -5.11 -9.31
CA LYS A 8 -14.05 -6.57 -9.06
C LYS A 8 -14.25 -7.40 -10.33
N THR A 9 -14.62 -6.77 -11.44
CA THR A 9 -14.77 -7.46 -12.73
C THR A 9 -13.45 -7.61 -13.48
N ILE A 10 -12.43 -6.85 -13.06
CA ILE A 10 -11.09 -6.90 -13.66
C ILE A 10 -10.22 -7.82 -12.80
N GLU A 11 -9.84 -8.96 -13.37
CA GLU A 11 -8.83 -9.82 -12.79
C GLU A 11 -7.44 -9.36 -13.25
N LEU A 12 -6.67 -8.80 -12.33
CA LEU A 12 -5.28 -8.41 -12.58
C LEU A 12 -4.33 -9.52 -12.16
N ASP A 13 -3.32 -9.74 -12.99
CA ASP A 13 -2.13 -10.46 -12.57
C ASP A 13 -1.53 -9.80 -11.29
N PRO A 14 -1.10 -10.59 -10.29
CA PRO A 14 -0.54 -10.07 -9.04
C PRO A 14 0.57 -9.03 -9.19
N LEU A 15 1.47 -9.23 -10.16
CA LEU A 15 2.59 -8.33 -10.38
C LEU A 15 2.08 -7.02 -11.03
N SER A 16 1.12 -7.12 -11.94
CA SER A 16 0.44 -5.96 -12.52
C SER A 16 -0.30 -5.11 -11.48
N GLU A 17 -1.05 -5.75 -10.56
CA GLU A 17 -1.67 -5.08 -9.41
C GLU A 17 -0.62 -4.36 -8.55
N THR A 18 0.50 -5.03 -8.28
CA THR A 18 1.63 -4.49 -7.52
C THR A 18 2.22 -3.25 -8.19
N PHE A 19 2.47 -3.29 -9.51
CA PHE A 19 2.98 -2.13 -10.25
C PHE A 19 2.05 -0.93 -10.18
N LEU A 20 0.74 -1.14 -10.32
CA LEU A 20 -0.24 -0.06 -10.21
C LEU A 20 -0.23 0.56 -8.80
N LEU A 21 -0.16 -0.26 -7.75
CA LEU A 21 -0.08 0.23 -6.37
C LEU A 21 1.23 1.00 -6.11
N LEU A 22 2.36 0.51 -6.63
CA LEU A 22 3.65 1.19 -6.47
C LEU A 22 3.70 2.51 -7.23
N ALA A 23 3.15 2.56 -8.44
CA ALA A 23 3.08 3.78 -9.23
C ALA A 23 2.17 4.83 -8.57
N ASP A 24 1.02 4.42 -8.04
CA ASP A 24 0.11 5.32 -7.29
C ASP A 24 0.81 5.88 -6.03
N ARG A 25 1.50 5.01 -5.27
CA ARG A 25 2.27 5.43 -4.09
C ARG A 25 3.40 6.38 -4.46
N LEU A 26 4.13 6.13 -5.54
CA LEU A 26 5.23 6.99 -5.98
C LEU A 26 4.73 8.39 -6.31
N GLU A 27 3.60 8.48 -7.01
CA GLU A 27 2.97 9.75 -7.32
C GLU A 27 2.52 10.49 -6.04
N HIS A 28 1.86 9.77 -5.12
CA HIS A 28 1.42 10.32 -3.84
C HIS A 28 2.60 10.81 -2.99
N VAL A 29 3.68 10.04 -2.92
CA VAL A 29 4.91 10.42 -2.21
C VAL A 29 5.53 11.68 -2.79
N ARG A 30 5.66 11.76 -4.12
CA ARG A 30 6.31 12.89 -4.77
C ARG A 30 5.50 14.18 -4.69
N LYS A 31 4.18 14.09 -4.83
CA LYS A 31 3.31 15.27 -4.92
C LYS A 31 2.75 15.75 -3.59
N ILE A 32 2.59 14.87 -2.61
CA ILE A 32 1.92 15.20 -1.34
C ILE A 32 2.86 14.99 -0.14
N ILE A 33 3.37 13.76 0.05
CA ILE A 33 4.12 13.41 1.26
C ILE A 33 5.45 14.18 1.34
N ASN A 34 6.30 14.10 0.31
CA ASN A 34 7.60 14.76 0.33
C ASN A 34 7.50 16.29 0.45
N PRO A 35 6.59 16.98 -0.25
CA PRO A 35 6.36 18.41 -0.02
C PRO A 35 5.91 18.74 1.39
N ALA A 36 5.03 17.93 2.00
CA ALA A 36 4.59 18.13 3.37
C ALA A 36 5.73 17.92 4.39
N LEU A 37 6.52 16.86 4.23
CA LEU A 37 7.68 16.58 5.08
C LEU A 37 8.74 17.69 4.99
N LYS A 38 9.00 18.22 3.79
CA LYS A 38 9.91 19.37 3.59
C LYS A 38 9.43 20.65 4.28
N GLN A 39 8.12 20.76 4.54
CA GLN A 39 7.52 21.86 5.30
C GLN A 39 7.42 21.55 6.81
N ASN A 40 8.08 20.50 7.30
CA ASN A 40 8.02 20.02 8.67
C ASN A 40 6.60 19.74 9.17
N LYS A 41 5.71 19.28 8.26
CA LYS A 41 4.35 18.87 8.62
C LYS A 41 4.32 17.39 8.99
N ASN A 42 3.48 17.07 9.97
CA ASN A 42 3.12 15.69 10.26
C ASN A 42 2.25 15.14 9.12
N VAL A 43 2.59 13.94 8.64
CA VAL A 43 1.82 13.23 7.62
C VAL A 43 1.21 11.99 8.25
N LEU A 44 -0.12 11.92 8.26
CA LEU A 44 -0.86 10.72 8.61
C LEU A 44 -1.32 10.05 7.31
N SER A 45 -0.88 8.81 7.08
CA SER A 45 -1.29 8.03 5.91
C SER A 45 -2.08 6.82 6.37
N ASP A 46 -3.30 6.66 5.83
CA ASP A 46 -4.04 5.41 5.93
C ASP A 46 -3.40 4.39 4.96
N ARG A 47 -2.67 3.44 5.54
CA ARG A 47 -1.80 2.45 4.87
C ARG A 47 -0.57 3.05 4.21
N TYR A 48 0.46 2.20 4.10
CA TYR A 48 1.71 2.49 3.41
C TYR A 48 2.36 1.20 2.88
N LEU A 49 3.70 1.12 2.86
CA LEU A 49 4.45 -0.04 2.36
C LEU A 49 4.11 -1.35 3.06
N ASP A 50 3.81 -1.33 4.36
CA ASP A 50 3.46 -2.54 5.12
C ASP A 50 2.25 -3.27 4.52
N SER A 51 1.29 -2.52 3.98
CA SER A 51 0.16 -3.12 3.27
C SER A 51 0.59 -3.82 1.98
N THR A 52 1.58 -3.32 1.25
CA THR A 52 2.08 -4.02 0.06
C THR A 52 2.72 -5.36 0.43
N TYR A 53 3.51 -5.41 1.51
CA TYR A 53 4.05 -6.69 1.98
C TYR A 53 2.96 -7.66 2.47
N ALA A 54 1.93 -7.16 3.16
CA ALA A 54 0.83 -8.01 3.63
C ALA A 54 -0.03 -8.55 2.47
N TYR A 55 -0.54 -7.67 1.60
CA TYR A 55 -1.51 -8.07 0.57
C TYR A 55 -0.83 -8.64 -0.67
N GLN A 56 0.21 -7.99 -1.21
CA GLN A 56 0.88 -8.51 -2.40
C GLN A 56 1.88 -9.62 -2.03
N GLY A 57 2.58 -9.48 -0.91
CA GLY A 57 3.52 -10.50 -0.44
C GLY A 57 2.79 -11.76 0.05
N ALA A 58 2.15 -11.68 1.22
CA ALA A 58 1.47 -12.84 1.79
C ALA A 58 0.16 -13.19 1.05
N GLY A 59 -0.69 -12.19 0.77
CA GLY A 59 -2.00 -12.42 0.16
C GLY A 59 -1.96 -12.91 -1.29
N ARG A 60 -1.11 -12.31 -2.13
CA ARG A 60 -0.92 -12.71 -3.54
C ARG A 60 0.28 -13.64 -3.77
N LYS A 61 0.97 -14.04 -2.70
CA LYS A 61 2.11 -14.98 -2.72
C LYS A 61 3.31 -14.51 -3.54
N ILE A 62 3.53 -13.20 -3.66
CA ILE A 62 4.74 -12.67 -4.28
C ILE A 62 5.89 -12.78 -3.27
N ASN A 63 7.02 -13.34 -3.71
CA ASN A 63 8.16 -13.52 -2.82
C ASN A 63 8.68 -12.17 -2.30
N LYS A 64 9.07 -12.10 -1.02
CA LYS A 64 9.59 -10.89 -0.40
C LYS A 64 10.79 -10.32 -1.15
N ASP A 65 11.73 -11.14 -1.59
CA ASP A 65 12.92 -10.68 -2.32
C ASP A 65 12.56 -10.09 -3.68
N GLU A 66 11.51 -10.61 -4.32
CA GLU A 66 10.97 -10.06 -5.55
C GLU A 66 10.32 -8.69 -5.30
N LEU A 67 9.47 -8.57 -4.27
CA LEU A 67 8.89 -7.28 -3.87
C LEU A 67 9.96 -6.26 -3.49
N ASP A 68 10.98 -6.68 -2.74
CA ASP A 68 12.12 -5.84 -2.36
C ASP A 68 12.84 -5.29 -3.62
N ARG A 69 13.01 -6.10 -4.68
CA ARG A 69 13.62 -5.63 -5.95
C ARG A 69 12.81 -4.54 -6.62
N LEU A 70 11.49 -4.56 -6.48
CA LEU A 70 10.59 -3.53 -7.03
C LEU A 70 10.55 -2.28 -6.14
N ILE A 71 10.53 -2.47 -4.81
CA ILE A 71 10.29 -1.39 -3.84
C ILE A 71 11.56 -0.59 -3.54
N LYS A 72 12.71 -1.26 -3.35
CA LYS A 72 13.95 -0.59 -2.91
C LYS A 72 14.39 0.55 -3.83
N PRO A 73 14.38 0.41 -5.18
CA PRO A 73 14.79 1.50 -6.07
C PRO A 73 13.91 2.75 -5.99
N LEU A 74 12.67 2.63 -5.52
CA LEU A 74 11.73 3.75 -5.42
C LEU A 74 12.06 4.71 -4.26
N ASN A 75 12.89 4.26 -3.30
CA ASN A 75 13.39 5.04 -2.18
C ASN A 75 12.31 5.84 -1.44
N PHE A 76 11.22 5.16 -1.08
CA PHE A 76 10.13 5.74 -0.33
C PHE A 76 10.56 6.18 1.08
N PRO A 77 10.08 7.33 1.58
CA PRO A 77 10.34 7.74 2.95
C PRO A 77 9.80 6.69 3.92
N LYS A 78 10.61 6.35 4.94
CA LYS A 78 10.18 5.43 5.99
C LYS A 78 9.29 6.20 6.98
N PRO A 79 8.10 5.68 7.35
CA PRO A 79 7.33 6.25 8.46
C PRO A 79 8.14 6.23 9.75
N ASP A 80 8.06 7.29 10.54
CA ASP A 80 8.64 7.35 11.89
C ASP A 80 7.87 6.47 12.89
N LEU A 81 6.57 6.28 12.64
CA LEU A 81 5.68 5.45 13.43
C LEU A 81 4.64 4.78 12.52
N THR A 82 4.45 3.48 12.69
CA THR A 82 3.34 2.71 12.11
C THR A 82 2.46 2.18 13.24
N ILE A 83 1.17 2.49 13.21
CA ILE A 83 0.18 1.95 14.16
C ILE A 83 -0.49 0.74 13.49
N TYR A 84 -0.21 -0.46 14.00
CA TYR A 84 -0.86 -1.69 13.54
C TYR A 84 -2.09 -1.99 14.39
N LEU A 85 -3.26 -1.90 13.76
CA LEU A 85 -4.53 -2.22 14.38
C LEU A 85 -4.87 -3.68 14.13
N ASP A 86 -4.50 -4.55 15.07
CA ASP A 86 -4.74 -5.98 14.98
C ASP A 86 -6.16 -6.37 15.41
N LEU A 87 -6.80 -7.24 14.64
CA LEU A 87 -8.06 -7.90 15.01
C LEU A 87 -8.27 -9.19 14.22
N PRO A 88 -9.12 -10.12 14.73
CA PRO A 88 -9.52 -11.30 13.97
C PRO A 88 -10.16 -10.93 12.63
N VAL A 89 -9.77 -11.64 11.56
CA VAL A 89 -10.21 -11.35 10.18
C VAL A 89 -11.73 -11.31 10.06
N ASP A 90 -12.43 -12.28 10.65
CA ASP A 90 -13.91 -12.36 10.59
C ASP A 90 -14.58 -11.13 11.21
N GLU A 91 -14.04 -10.60 12.31
CA GLU A 91 -14.52 -9.36 12.92
C GLU A 91 -14.23 -8.14 12.05
N GLY A 92 -13.09 -8.13 11.36
CA GLY A 92 -12.74 -7.11 10.36
C GLY A 92 -13.71 -7.10 9.17
N LEU A 93 -14.04 -8.27 8.65
CA LEU A 93 -14.97 -8.43 7.51
C LEU A 93 -16.38 -7.96 7.88
N LYS A 94 -16.91 -8.38 9.03
CA LYS A 94 -18.22 -7.91 9.53
C LYS A 94 -18.31 -6.38 9.60
N ARG A 95 -17.24 -5.71 10.04
CA ARG A 95 -17.19 -4.23 10.10
C ARG A 95 -17.11 -3.59 8.72
N ALA A 96 -16.45 -4.23 7.76
CA ALA A 96 -16.29 -3.71 6.41
C ALA A 96 -17.60 -3.81 5.60
N GLU A 97 -18.37 -4.88 5.81
CA GLU A 97 -19.67 -5.11 5.14
C GLU A 97 -20.79 -4.18 5.66
N GLY A 98 -20.69 -3.69 6.91
CA GLY A 98 -21.62 -2.74 7.49
C GLY A 98 -21.45 -1.28 7.02
N ARG A 99 -20.64 -1.02 5.99
CA ARG A 99 -20.37 0.30 5.41
C ARG A 99 -20.85 0.37 3.97
#